data_AF-A0A972ZBK1-F1
#
_entry.id   AF-A0A972ZBK1-F1
#
_cell.length_a   1.000
_cell.length_b   1.000
_cell.length_c   1.000
_cell.angle_alpha   90.00
_cell.angle_beta   90.00
_cell.angle_gamma   90.00
#
_symmetry.space_group_name_H-M   'P 1'
#
loop_
_entity.id
_entity.type
_entity.pdbx_description
1 polymer ?
#
loop_
_entity_poly.entity_id
_entity_poly.type
_entity_poly.pdbx_seq_one_letter_code
_entity_poly.pdbx_strand_id
1 'polypeptide(L)'
;MGGYGASVANQHAQSDGSPDIEVGSLVVAPSGDSSNAVQEDPQAAAFFDIDNTVIRGASIFALARGLLKEDILKRTDMLGFAWKQAKFLLAGTEDLDDIAKVQESALAIVKGRSVEEMRAISRDVFDQYMADKVFPGTIALADFHQNAGQRVWLVSATPIEVAEVIADKLGLSGAIGTRSEIDGGVYTGRLIGYPVHGQAKADAVRALAKRENLDLARCSAYSDSANDIPMLSLVGNPCAINPDHKLRMHAQIEGWQMRDFRSTRLALKIGVPSAAVGGAILGALVGSLVTAHSHRNRS
;
A
#
# COMPACT_ATOMS: atom_id res chain seq x y z
N MET A 1 -3.37 58.25 -61.89
CA MET A 1 -3.86 59.55 -61.37
C MET A 1 -5.31 59.70 -61.81
N GLY A 2 -6.18 60.14 -60.89
CA GLY A 2 -7.54 60.60 -61.23
C GLY A 2 -8.61 59.52 -61.12
N GLY A 3 -9.50 59.70 -60.14
CA GLY A 3 -10.57 58.78 -59.79
C GLY A 3 -11.74 58.77 -60.78
N TYR A 4 -12.57 57.74 -60.62
CA TYR A 4 -13.93 57.70 -61.14
C TYR A 4 -14.87 57.36 -59.99
N GLY A 5 -15.64 58.36 -59.57
CA GLY A 5 -16.82 58.18 -58.74
C GLY A 5 -17.94 57.54 -59.57
N ALA A 6 -18.59 56.55 -58.96
CA ALA A 6 -19.78 55.91 -59.51
C ALA A 6 -21.03 56.73 -59.12
N SER A 7 -21.90 56.95 -60.10
CA SER A 7 -23.31 57.28 -59.92
C SER A 7 -24.07 56.62 -61.05
N VAL A 8 -24.92 55.64 -60.75
CA VAL A 8 -26.23 55.45 -61.40
C VAL A 8 -27.12 54.66 -60.42
N ALA A 9 -28.29 55.22 -60.18
CA ALA A 9 -29.40 54.64 -59.45
C ALA A 9 -30.04 53.47 -60.21
N ASN A 10 -30.66 52.52 -59.52
CA ASN A 10 -31.89 51.94 -60.04
C ASN A 10 -32.87 51.60 -58.92
N GLN A 11 -34.12 51.97 -59.15
CA GLN A 11 -35.27 51.82 -58.26
C GLN A 11 -36.10 50.59 -58.63
N HIS A 12 -37.04 50.27 -57.72
CA HIS A 12 -38.24 49.41 -57.83
C HIS A 12 -38.08 47.93 -57.43
N ALA A 13 -38.56 47.58 -56.23
CA ALA A 13 -39.90 47.00 -56.03
C ALA A 13 -40.20 46.78 -54.53
N GLN A 14 -41.44 47.13 -54.12
CA GLN A 14 -42.15 46.70 -52.89
C GLN A 14 -42.41 45.17 -52.98
N SER A 15 -42.73 44.34 -51.98
CA SER A 15 -43.37 44.44 -50.66
C SER A 15 -43.24 43.08 -49.93
N ASP A 16 -43.63 43.03 -48.65
CA ASP A 16 -43.77 41.87 -47.74
C ASP A 16 -42.46 41.23 -47.26
N GLY A 17 -42.24 40.93 -45.98
CA GLY A 17 -43.15 40.89 -44.83
C GLY A 17 -42.74 39.70 -43.96
N SER A 18 -42.18 39.99 -42.78
CA SER A 18 -41.84 39.09 -41.65
C SER A 18 -40.39 38.60 -41.55
N PRO A 19 -39.78 38.56 -40.34
CA PRO A 19 -38.36 38.33 -40.16
C PRO A 19 -38.05 36.84 -39.99
N ASP A 20 -37.19 36.30 -40.84
CA ASP A 20 -36.57 35.00 -40.63
C ASP A 20 -35.43 35.15 -39.61
N ILE A 21 -35.58 34.43 -38.49
CA ILE A 21 -34.57 34.26 -37.46
C ILE A 21 -33.39 33.48 -38.09
N GLU A 22 -32.24 34.14 -38.24
CA GLU A 22 -30.97 33.47 -38.52
C GLU A 22 -30.64 32.53 -37.35
N VAL A 23 -30.87 31.23 -37.55
CA VAL A 23 -30.28 30.19 -36.69
C VAL A 23 -28.82 30.07 -37.10
N GLY A 24 -28.00 30.97 -36.56
CA GLY A 24 -26.56 30.92 -36.70
C GLY A 24 -26.03 29.57 -36.23
N SER A 25 -25.34 28.88 -37.14
CA SER A 25 -24.59 27.66 -36.87
C SER A 25 -23.50 27.93 -35.84
N LEU A 26 -23.80 27.70 -34.56
CA LEU A 26 -22.77 27.57 -33.54
C LEU A 26 -22.22 26.15 -33.64
N VAL A 27 -21.25 25.95 -34.54
CA VAL A 27 -20.34 24.81 -34.44
C VAL A 27 -19.48 25.08 -33.20
N VAL A 28 -20.03 24.73 -32.04
CA VAL A 28 -19.22 24.53 -30.84
C VAL A 28 -18.48 23.23 -31.09
N ALA A 29 -17.24 23.35 -31.56
CA ALA A 29 -16.28 22.27 -31.40
C ALA A 29 -16.33 21.83 -29.93
N PRO A 30 -16.36 20.53 -29.61
CA PRO A 30 -16.22 20.10 -28.25
C PRO A 30 -14.86 20.62 -27.77
N SER A 31 -14.88 21.68 -26.98
CA SER A 31 -13.75 22.12 -26.18
C SER A 31 -13.36 20.90 -25.36
N GLY A 32 -12.26 20.27 -25.77
CA GLY A 32 -11.69 19.13 -25.09
C GLY A 32 -11.34 19.56 -23.68
N ASP A 33 -12.24 19.30 -22.74
CA ASP A 33 -11.93 19.37 -21.33
C ASP A 33 -11.33 18.00 -20.95
N SER A 34 -10.09 17.80 -21.38
CA SER A 34 -9.22 16.76 -20.85
C SER A 34 -8.67 17.21 -19.49
N SER A 35 -9.55 17.51 -18.54
CA SER A 35 -9.22 17.91 -17.17
C SER A 35 -9.84 16.95 -16.15
N ASN A 36 -9.58 15.66 -16.33
CA ASN A 36 -9.55 14.71 -15.22
C ASN A 36 -8.28 13.84 -15.30
N ALA A 37 -7.20 14.41 -15.85
CA ALA A 37 -5.87 13.89 -15.61
C ALA A 37 -5.60 14.08 -14.11
N VAL A 38 -5.44 12.97 -13.37
CA VAL A 38 -5.03 12.99 -11.97
C VAL A 38 -3.79 13.88 -11.88
N GLN A 39 -3.89 14.99 -11.16
CA GLN A 39 -2.75 15.88 -10.97
C GLN A 39 -1.67 15.10 -10.22
N GLU A 40 -0.52 14.89 -10.87
CA GLU A 40 0.60 14.18 -10.27
C GLU A 40 1.11 14.93 -9.02
N ASP A 41 1.48 14.18 -8.00
CA ASP A 41 2.05 14.69 -6.75
C ASP A 41 3.45 14.13 -6.47
N PRO A 42 4.49 14.63 -7.16
CA PRO A 42 5.85 14.12 -7.00
C PRO A 42 6.49 14.47 -5.65
N GLN A 43 5.85 15.34 -4.85
CA GLN A 43 6.32 15.71 -3.51
C GLN A 43 5.67 14.86 -2.41
N ALA A 44 4.74 13.97 -2.76
CA ALA A 44 4.19 12.99 -1.85
C ALA A 44 4.78 11.59 -2.12
N ALA A 45 4.70 10.75 -1.09
CA ALA A 45 5.10 9.35 -1.16
C ALA A 45 4.23 8.49 -0.25
N ALA A 46 4.29 7.18 -0.48
CA ALA A 46 3.66 6.19 0.37
C ALA A 46 4.70 5.23 0.94
N PHE A 47 4.68 5.05 2.26
CA PHE A 47 5.60 4.18 2.98
C PHE A 47 4.87 2.93 3.48
N PHE A 48 5.33 1.75 3.11
CA PHE A 48 4.69 0.49 3.48
C PHE A 48 5.63 -0.37 4.32
N ASP A 49 5.16 -0.86 5.46
CA ASP A 49 5.80 -2.02 6.08
C ASP A 49 5.63 -3.26 5.18
N ILE A 50 6.49 -4.27 5.38
CA ILE A 50 6.47 -5.51 4.60
C ILE A 50 5.61 -6.57 5.29
N ASP A 51 6.00 -6.98 6.50
CA ASP A 51 5.47 -8.17 7.16
C ASP A 51 4.03 -7.92 7.62
N ASN A 52 3.11 -8.85 7.33
CA ASN A 52 1.66 -8.71 7.53
C ASN A 52 0.96 -7.49 6.90
N THR A 53 1.71 -6.60 6.23
CA THR A 53 1.21 -5.40 5.56
C THR A 53 1.18 -5.61 4.05
N VAL A 54 2.34 -5.83 3.41
CA VAL A 54 2.45 -6.16 1.98
C VAL A 54 2.37 -7.66 1.76
N ILE A 55 3.01 -8.46 2.62
CA ILE A 55 3.07 -9.92 2.52
C ILE A 55 2.45 -10.54 3.78
N ARG A 56 1.71 -11.65 3.63
CA ARG A 56 1.18 -12.42 4.76
C ARG A 56 2.29 -13.19 5.50
N GLY A 57 2.41 -12.94 6.80
CA GLY A 57 3.43 -13.53 7.66
C GLY A 57 4.77 -12.78 7.57
N ALA A 58 5.77 -13.26 8.30
CA ALA A 58 7.07 -12.61 8.37
C ALA A 58 8.03 -13.09 7.26
N SER A 59 8.61 -12.14 6.53
CA SER A 59 9.55 -12.33 5.44
C SER A 59 10.82 -13.04 5.89
N ILE A 60 11.26 -12.83 7.14
CA ILE A 60 12.42 -13.52 7.71
C ILE A 60 12.28 -15.04 7.73
N PHE A 61 11.06 -15.58 7.91
CA PHE A 61 10.83 -17.03 7.85
C PHE A 61 10.90 -17.57 6.44
N ALA A 62 10.52 -16.77 5.44
CA ALA A 62 10.69 -17.16 4.04
C ALA A 62 12.19 -17.14 3.67
N LEU A 63 12.95 -16.14 4.12
CA LEU A 63 14.41 -16.12 3.95
C LEU A 63 15.07 -17.33 4.62
N ALA A 64 14.69 -17.65 5.85
CA ALA A 64 15.22 -18.82 6.57
C ALA A 64 14.98 -20.14 5.81
N ARG A 65 13.84 -20.29 5.12
CA ARG A 65 13.59 -21.45 4.25
C ARG A 65 14.52 -21.49 3.04
N GLY A 66 14.80 -20.35 2.42
CA GLY A 66 15.79 -20.26 1.35
C GLY A 66 17.19 -20.64 1.81
N LEU A 67 17.63 -20.09 2.95
CA LEU A 67 18.94 -20.41 3.52
C LEU A 67 19.07 -21.89 3.90
N LEU A 68 17.97 -22.52 4.33
CA LEU A 68 17.95 -23.96 4.59
C LEU A 68 18.04 -24.79 3.31
N LYS A 69 17.41 -24.33 2.23
CA LYS A 69 17.45 -25.00 0.93
C LYS A 69 18.85 -25.00 0.32
N GLU A 70 19.60 -23.92 0.53
CA GLU A 70 20.99 -23.77 0.08
C GLU A 70 22.03 -24.33 1.06
N ASP A 71 21.62 -25.09 2.08
CA ASP A 71 22.49 -25.65 3.13
C ASP A 71 23.33 -24.61 3.90
N ILE A 72 22.94 -23.32 3.84
CA ILE A 72 23.56 -22.22 4.60
C ILE A 72 23.09 -22.23 6.06
N LEU A 73 21.79 -22.48 6.26
CA LEU A 73 21.19 -22.67 7.58
C LEU A 73 21.03 -24.18 7.84
N LYS A 74 21.43 -24.68 9.01
CA LYS A 74 21.21 -26.10 9.34
C LYS A 74 19.80 -26.32 9.87
N ARG A 75 19.24 -27.51 9.64
CA ARG A 75 17.94 -27.91 10.21
C ARG A 75 17.92 -27.82 11.75
N THR A 76 19.05 -28.09 12.39
CA THR A 76 19.23 -27.98 13.85
C THR A 76 19.09 -26.55 14.34
N ASP A 77 19.56 -25.58 13.55
CA ASP A 77 19.44 -24.16 13.88
C ASP A 77 17.98 -23.72 13.78
N MET A 78 17.25 -24.19 12.76
CA MET A 78 15.81 -23.95 12.60
C MET A 78 14.97 -24.52 13.75
N LEU A 79 15.31 -25.70 14.27
CA LEU A 79 14.68 -26.26 15.48
C LEU A 79 14.89 -25.36 16.70
N GLY A 80 16.09 -24.80 16.86
CA GLY A 80 16.39 -23.82 17.90
C GLY A 80 15.55 -22.55 17.76
N PHE A 81 15.40 -22.02 16.55
CA PHE A 81 14.54 -20.87 16.27
C PHE A 81 13.05 -21.17 16.55
N ALA A 82 12.55 -22.32 16.10
CA ALA A 82 11.16 -22.72 16.35
C ALA A 82 10.87 -22.88 17.84
N TRP A 83 11.81 -23.44 18.61
CA TRP A 83 11.70 -23.53 20.07
C TRP A 83 11.71 -22.16 20.73
N LYS A 84 12.61 -21.25 20.33
CA LYS A 84 12.65 -19.87 20.84
C LYS A 84 11.35 -19.12 20.49
N GLN A 85 10.82 -19.27 19.29
CA GLN A 85 9.56 -18.69 18.88
C GLN A 85 8.36 -19.25 19.67
N ALA A 86 8.33 -20.55 19.92
CA ALA A 86 7.32 -21.18 20.77
C ALA A 86 7.41 -20.68 22.21
N LYS A 87 8.63 -20.57 22.76
CA LYS A 87 8.87 -19.98 24.08
C LYS A 87 8.40 -18.53 24.14
N PHE A 88 8.65 -17.73 23.10
CA PHE A 88 8.17 -16.35 23.00
C PHE A 88 6.63 -16.29 23.04
N LEU A 89 5.95 -17.12 22.23
CA LEU A 89 4.49 -17.19 22.21
C LEU A 89 3.89 -17.64 23.56
N LEU A 90 4.63 -18.46 24.33
CA LEU A 90 4.19 -18.99 25.61
C LEU A 90 4.54 -18.08 26.81
N ALA A 91 5.69 -17.42 26.79
CA ALA A 91 6.22 -16.64 27.91
C ALA A 91 5.93 -15.14 27.81
N GLY A 92 5.65 -14.62 26.60
CA GLY A 92 5.21 -13.24 26.38
C GLY A 92 6.21 -12.13 26.75
N THR A 93 7.45 -12.47 27.13
CA THR A 93 8.49 -11.51 27.52
C THR A 93 9.54 -11.38 26.41
N GLU A 94 9.66 -10.17 25.86
CA GLU A 94 10.82 -9.74 25.08
C GLU A 94 11.95 -9.37 26.04
N ASP A 95 12.92 -10.27 26.20
CA ASP A 95 14.16 -9.91 26.87
C ASP A 95 15.11 -9.29 25.83
N LEU A 96 15.64 -8.09 26.12
CA LEU A 96 16.54 -7.39 25.21
C LEU A 96 17.81 -8.21 24.92
N ASP A 97 18.25 -8.99 25.92
CA ASP A 97 19.36 -9.94 25.78
C ASP A 97 19.03 -11.09 24.82
N ASP A 98 17.77 -11.51 24.73
CA ASP A 98 17.33 -12.55 23.79
C ASP A 98 17.28 -12.01 22.36
N ILE A 99 16.85 -10.75 22.17
CA ILE A 99 16.84 -10.09 20.86
C ILE A 99 18.27 -9.91 20.33
N ALA A 100 19.19 -9.42 21.16
CA ALA A 100 20.59 -9.22 20.78
C ALA A 100 21.26 -10.54 20.36
N LYS A 101 21.05 -11.62 21.12
CA LYS A 101 21.55 -12.97 20.79
C LYS A 101 20.94 -13.54 19.52
N VAL A 102 19.65 -13.31 19.29
CA VAL A 102 18.96 -13.72 18.05
C VAL A 102 19.56 -13.00 16.85
N GLN A 103 19.77 -11.69 16.97
CA GLN A 103 20.39 -10.88 15.93
C GLN A 103 21.83 -11.32 15.64
N GLU A 104 22.66 -11.53 16.67
CA GLU A 104 24.03 -12.02 16.51
C GLU A 104 24.07 -13.39 15.81
N SER A 105 23.18 -14.30 16.21
CA SER A 105 23.06 -15.62 15.57
C SER A 105 22.68 -15.49 14.09
N ALA A 106 21.74 -14.60 13.75
CA ALA A 106 21.33 -14.35 12.37
C ALA A 106 22.48 -13.77 11.53
N LEU A 107 23.27 -12.85 12.09
CA LEU A 107 24.42 -12.27 11.41
C LEU A 107 25.57 -13.27 11.22
N ALA A 108 25.76 -14.18 12.17
CA ALA A 108 26.76 -15.24 12.07
C ALA A 108 26.46 -16.20 10.90
N ILE A 109 25.18 -16.46 10.60
CA ILE A 109 24.76 -17.33 9.48
C ILE A 109 25.20 -16.76 8.12
N VAL A 110 25.11 -15.43 7.95
CA VAL A 110 25.44 -14.78 6.67
C VAL A 110 26.90 -14.31 6.58
N LYS A 111 27.67 -14.37 7.68
CA LYS A 111 29.07 -13.94 7.71
C LYS A 111 29.92 -14.69 6.68
N GLY A 112 30.71 -13.93 5.91
CA GLY A 112 31.58 -14.44 4.86
C GLY A 112 30.87 -14.80 3.55
N ARG A 113 29.54 -14.64 3.47
CA ARG A 113 28.76 -14.82 2.25
C ARG A 113 28.82 -13.57 1.38
N SER A 114 28.72 -13.76 0.07
CA SER A 114 28.66 -12.62 -0.86
C SER A 114 27.27 -11.98 -0.86
N VAL A 115 27.24 -10.67 -1.11
CA VAL A 115 25.97 -9.93 -1.27
C VAL A 115 25.19 -10.46 -2.47
N GLU A 116 25.89 -10.85 -3.54
CA GLU A 116 25.31 -11.40 -4.76
C GLU A 116 24.60 -12.74 -4.50
N GLU A 117 25.22 -13.63 -3.73
CA GLU A 117 24.63 -14.90 -3.27
C GLU A 117 23.35 -14.63 -2.46
N MET A 118 23.41 -13.73 -1.48
CA MET A 118 22.24 -13.40 -0.65
C MET A 118 21.11 -12.75 -1.46
N ARG A 119 21.43 -11.91 -2.46
CA ARG A 119 20.44 -11.35 -3.39
C ARG A 119 19.82 -12.43 -4.30
N ALA A 120 20.61 -13.39 -4.77
CA ALA A 120 20.10 -14.52 -5.54
C ALA A 120 19.12 -15.37 -4.72
N ILE A 121 19.50 -15.71 -3.49
CA ILE A 121 18.64 -16.43 -2.55
C ILE A 121 17.36 -15.63 -2.27
N SER A 122 17.47 -14.32 -2.09
CA SER A 122 16.30 -13.47 -1.83
C SER A 122 15.32 -13.46 -3.00
N ARG A 123 15.79 -13.45 -4.25
CA ARG A 123 14.93 -13.57 -5.45
C ARG A 123 14.20 -14.91 -5.48
N ASP A 124 14.92 -16.01 -5.29
CA ASP A 124 14.34 -17.35 -5.24
C ASP A 124 13.31 -17.50 -4.13
N VAL A 125 13.61 -16.94 -2.95
CA VAL A 125 12.73 -16.92 -1.79
C VAL A 125 11.45 -16.14 -2.09
N PHE A 126 11.55 -15.00 -2.78
CA PHE A 126 10.38 -14.24 -3.16
C PHE A 126 9.46 -15.08 -4.05
N ASP A 127 10.02 -15.62 -5.14
CA ASP A 127 9.27 -16.38 -6.14
C ASP A 127 8.65 -17.66 -5.56
N GLN A 128 9.35 -18.37 -4.68
CA GLN A 128 8.89 -19.65 -4.13
C GLN A 128 8.00 -19.51 -2.88
N TYR A 129 8.18 -18.46 -2.08
CA TYR A 129 7.61 -18.41 -0.72
C TYR A 129 6.84 -17.13 -0.38
N MET A 130 6.95 -16.05 -1.17
CA MET A 130 6.34 -14.76 -0.87
C MET A 130 5.30 -14.32 -1.89
N ALA A 131 5.48 -14.60 -3.18
CA ALA A 131 4.61 -14.11 -4.25
C ALA A 131 3.11 -14.38 -3.98
N ASP A 132 2.75 -15.63 -3.66
CA ASP A 132 1.37 -16.03 -3.36
C ASP A 132 0.81 -15.47 -2.04
N LYS A 133 1.65 -14.82 -1.24
CA LYS A 133 1.29 -14.25 0.06
C LYS A 133 1.15 -12.74 0.02
N VAL A 134 1.46 -12.09 -1.10
CA VAL A 134 1.24 -10.66 -1.28
C VAL A 134 -0.24 -10.36 -1.12
N PHE A 135 -0.59 -9.33 -0.35
CA PHE A 135 -1.98 -8.89 -0.20
C PHE A 135 -2.40 -8.06 -1.42
N PRO A 136 -3.37 -8.53 -2.24
CA PRO A 136 -3.78 -7.77 -3.43
C PRO A 136 -4.34 -6.38 -3.08
N GLY A 137 -4.99 -6.25 -1.93
CA GLY A 137 -5.49 -4.96 -1.44
C GLY A 137 -4.38 -3.96 -1.09
N THR A 138 -3.20 -4.44 -0.67
CA THR A 138 -2.04 -3.57 -0.41
C THR A 138 -1.37 -3.16 -1.72
N ILE A 139 -1.32 -4.05 -2.73
CA ILE A 139 -0.84 -3.69 -4.07
C ILE A 139 -1.74 -2.65 -4.72
N ALA A 140 -3.06 -2.78 -4.61
CA ALA A 140 -3.99 -1.78 -5.13
C ALA A 140 -3.79 -0.38 -4.49
N LEU A 141 -3.32 -0.32 -3.24
CA LEU A 141 -2.92 0.94 -2.60
C LEU A 141 -1.62 1.49 -3.20
N ALA A 142 -0.61 0.64 -3.40
CA ALA A 142 0.62 1.05 -4.06
C ALA A 142 0.36 1.58 -5.49
N ASP A 143 -0.45 0.86 -6.28
CA ASP A 143 -0.86 1.27 -7.63
C ASP A 143 -1.59 2.62 -7.61
N PHE A 144 -2.47 2.85 -6.63
CA PHE A 144 -3.15 4.13 -6.46
C PHE A 144 -2.14 5.28 -6.29
N HIS A 145 -1.10 5.10 -5.49
CA HIS A 145 -0.05 6.10 -5.28
C HIS A 145 0.79 6.32 -6.54
N GLN A 146 1.20 5.25 -7.21
CA GLN A 146 1.98 5.34 -8.44
C GLN A 146 1.20 6.05 -9.56
N ASN A 147 -0.09 5.76 -9.71
CA ASN A 147 -0.96 6.43 -10.67
C ASN A 147 -1.18 7.92 -10.36
N ALA A 148 -0.92 8.35 -9.11
CA ALA A 148 -0.90 9.75 -8.70
C ALA A 148 0.49 10.39 -8.83
N GLY A 149 1.46 9.74 -9.49
CA GLY A 149 2.83 10.24 -9.65
C GLY A 149 3.66 10.22 -8.36
N GLN A 150 3.18 9.54 -7.32
CA GLN A 150 3.84 9.47 -6.02
C GLN A 150 4.85 8.32 -5.96
N ARG A 151 5.89 8.49 -5.15
CA ARG A 151 6.88 7.43 -4.92
C ARG A 151 6.36 6.44 -3.89
N VAL A 152 6.66 5.16 -4.08
CA VAL A 152 6.23 4.09 -3.16
C VAL A 152 7.45 3.37 -2.60
N TRP A 153 7.61 3.38 -1.29
CA TRP A 153 8.77 2.84 -0.59
C TRP A 153 8.37 1.77 0.41
N LEU A 154 9.16 0.70 0.49
CA LEU A 154 9.09 -0.25 1.60
C LEU A 154 9.94 0.26 2.77
N VAL A 155 9.47 0.07 4.01
CA VAL A 155 10.19 0.46 5.23
C VAL A 155 10.03 -0.64 6.28
N SER A 156 11.06 -1.46 6.48
CA SER A 156 10.95 -2.64 7.33
C SER A 156 12.24 -3.00 8.08
N ALA A 157 12.11 -3.79 9.14
CA ALA A 157 13.25 -4.38 9.85
C ALA A 157 13.88 -5.55 9.09
N THR A 158 13.25 -6.03 8.03
CA THR A 158 13.77 -7.04 7.09
C THR A 158 15.14 -6.61 6.53
N PRO A 159 16.08 -7.55 6.29
CA PRO A 159 17.34 -7.23 5.59
C PRO A 159 17.09 -6.48 4.28
N ILE A 160 17.90 -5.46 4.02
CA ILE A 160 17.72 -4.58 2.85
C ILE A 160 17.68 -5.35 1.53
N GLU A 161 18.44 -6.43 1.38
CA GLU A 161 18.50 -7.23 0.15
C GLU A 161 17.18 -7.93 -0.16
N VAL A 162 16.47 -8.39 0.87
CA VAL A 162 15.14 -8.98 0.72
C VAL A 162 14.13 -7.88 0.42
N ALA A 163 14.21 -6.75 1.11
CA ALA A 163 13.30 -5.62 0.90
C ALA A 163 13.46 -5.02 -0.51
N GLU A 164 14.68 -4.86 -1.01
CA GLU A 164 14.99 -4.43 -2.38
C GLU A 164 14.40 -5.40 -3.41
N VAL A 165 14.58 -6.72 -3.22
CA VAL A 165 13.98 -7.72 -4.11
C VAL A 165 12.45 -7.62 -4.14
N ILE A 166 11.80 -7.43 -2.97
CA ILE A 166 10.35 -7.24 -2.92
C ILE A 166 9.94 -5.97 -3.66
N ALA A 167 10.64 -4.85 -3.44
CA ALA A 167 10.37 -3.59 -4.13
C ALA A 167 10.51 -3.75 -5.65
N ASP A 168 11.59 -4.36 -6.12
CA ASP A 168 11.84 -4.59 -7.56
C ASP A 168 10.76 -5.47 -8.19
N LYS A 169 10.42 -6.59 -7.53
CA LYS A 169 9.41 -7.54 -8.02
C LYS A 169 8.00 -6.93 -8.08
N LEU A 170 7.72 -5.97 -7.22
CA LEU A 170 6.44 -5.24 -7.16
C LEU A 170 6.47 -3.91 -7.93
N GLY A 171 7.59 -3.56 -8.58
CA GLY A 171 7.73 -2.32 -9.35
C GLY A 171 7.66 -1.05 -8.50
N LEU A 172 8.06 -1.10 -7.22
CA LEU A 172 8.05 0.03 -6.29
C LEU A 172 9.28 0.92 -6.47
N SER A 173 9.28 2.11 -5.86
CA SER A 173 10.39 3.08 -5.99
C SER A 173 11.65 2.65 -5.25
N GLY A 174 11.54 1.82 -4.22
CA GLY A 174 12.68 1.27 -3.50
C GLY A 174 12.31 0.77 -2.11
N ALA A 175 13.34 0.48 -1.31
CA ALA A 175 13.18 -0.04 0.04
C ALA A 175 14.17 0.59 1.04
N ILE A 176 13.76 0.59 2.29
CA ILE A 176 14.59 0.83 3.47
C ILE A 176 14.47 -0.42 4.34
N GLY A 177 15.62 -1.04 4.62
CA GLY A 177 15.75 -2.26 5.39
C GLY A 177 16.90 -2.20 6.37
N THR A 178 16.98 -3.20 7.25
CA THR A 178 18.12 -3.41 8.14
C THR A 178 19.37 -3.71 7.33
N ARG A 179 20.47 -3.03 7.64
CA ARG A 179 21.72 -3.12 6.87
C ARG A 179 22.79 -3.87 7.65
N SER A 180 23.28 -4.96 7.07
CA SER A 180 24.52 -5.60 7.53
C SER A 180 25.74 -4.89 6.95
N GLU A 181 26.85 -4.92 7.69
CA GLU A 181 28.11 -4.38 7.23
C GLU A 181 28.74 -5.32 6.19
N ILE A 182 29.23 -4.72 5.12
CA ILE A 182 29.81 -5.38 3.96
C ILE A 182 31.23 -4.84 3.76
N ASP A 183 32.18 -5.75 3.56
CA ASP A 183 33.55 -5.43 3.19
C ASP A 183 33.95 -6.33 2.01
N GLY A 184 34.53 -5.74 0.95
CA GLY A 184 34.91 -6.50 -0.25
C GLY A 184 33.77 -7.30 -0.93
N GLY A 185 32.51 -6.86 -0.79
CA GLY A 185 31.34 -7.58 -1.34
C GLY A 185 30.86 -8.76 -0.50
N VAL A 186 31.42 -8.97 0.69
CA VAL A 186 30.99 -10.03 1.61
C VAL A 186 30.54 -9.48 2.96
N TYR A 187 29.62 -10.19 3.63
CA TYR A 187 29.12 -9.78 4.95
C TYR A 187 30.17 -10.02 6.03
N THR A 188 30.40 -9.01 6.88
CA THR A 188 31.33 -9.11 8.01
C THR A 188 30.72 -9.84 9.22
N GLY A 189 29.40 -10.01 9.24
CA GLY A 189 28.63 -10.50 10.38
C GLY A 189 28.30 -9.43 11.43
N ARG A 190 28.41 -8.14 11.08
CA ARG A 190 27.98 -7.00 11.92
C ARG A 190 26.83 -6.25 11.28
N LEU A 191 26.08 -5.47 12.07
CA LEU A 191 25.12 -4.49 11.54
C LEU A 191 25.77 -3.13 11.34
N ILE A 192 25.26 -2.38 10.37
CA ILE A 192 25.45 -0.93 10.27
C ILE A 192 24.32 -0.28 11.08
N GLY A 193 24.66 0.27 12.24
CA GLY A 193 23.68 0.88 13.14
C GLY A 193 22.79 -0.17 13.82
N TYR A 194 21.48 0.08 13.84
CA TYR A 194 20.47 -0.76 14.50
C TYR A 194 19.41 -1.23 13.49
N PRO A 195 18.69 -2.33 13.78
CA PRO A 195 17.56 -2.74 12.94
C PRO A 195 16.55 -1.61 12.74
N VAL A 196 15.96 -1.53 11.55
CA VAL A 196 14.97 -0.49 11.20
C VAL A 196 13.61 -0.86 11.79
N HIS A 197 13.50 -0.77 13.11
CA HIS A 197 12.33 -1.13 13.90
C HIS A 197 11.87 0.04 14.77
N GLY A 198 10.56 0.19 14.94
CA GLY A 198 10.00 1.24 15.80
C GLY A 198 10.39 2.64 15.37
N GLN A 199 10.97 3.40 16.31
CA GLN A 199 11.44 4.78 16.06
C GLN A 199 12.45 4.87 14.91
N ALA A 200 13.27 3.84 14.68
CA ALA A 200 14.24 3.84 13.59
C ALA A 200 13.57 3.88 12.21
N LYS A 201 12.36 3.32 12.04
CA LYS A 201 11.58 3.48 10.79
C LYS A 201 11.18 4.93 10.57
N ALA A 202 10.67 5.58 11.61
CA ALA A 202 10.27 6.98 11.56
C ALA A 202 11.46 7.89 11.17
N ASP A 203 12.61 7.66 11.78
CA ASP A 203 13.83 8.43 11.48
C ASP A 203 14.33 8.18 10.05
N ALA A 204 14.25 6.93 9.57
CA ALA A 204 14.59 6.61 8.20
C ALA A 204 13.65 7.27 7.17
N VAL A 205 12.34 7.32 7.45
CA VAL A 205 11.35 8.04 6.64
C VAL A 205 11.64 9.55 6.62
N ARG A 206 11.99 10.16 7.75
CA ARG A 206 12.40 11.58 7.79
C ARG A 206 13.64 11.84 6.95
N ALA A 207 14.65 10.98 7.06
CA ALA A 207 15.89 11.10 6.28
C ALA A 207 15.62 10.95 4.78
N LEU A 208 14.76 10.00 4.40
CA LEU A 208 14.30 9.80 3.04
C LEU A 208 13.55 11.02 2.52
N ALA A 209 12.57 11.53 3.28
CA ALA A 209 11.78 12.71 2.91
C ALA A 209 12.65 13.94 2.66
N LYS A 210 13.67 14.17 3.48
CA LYS A 210 14.64 15.25 3.26
C LYS A 210 15.43 15.07 1.96
N ARG A 211 15.91 13.85 1.69
CA ARG A 211 16.70 13.53 0.48
C ARG A 211 15.87 13.69 -0.79
N GLU A 212 14.62 13.26 -0.73
CA GLU A 212 13.69 13.19 -1.85
C GLU A 212 12.80 14.44 -1.99
N ASN A 213 13.00 15.45 -1.12
CA ASN A 213 12.20 16.67 -1.05
C ASN A 213 10.68 16.39 -0.94
N LEU A 214 10.31 15.48 -0.05
CA LEU A 214 8.94 15.07 0.20
C LEU A 214 8.30 15.91 1.31
N ASP A 215 7.03 16.26 1.13
CA ASP A 215 6.18 16.84 2.15
C ASP A 215 5.44 15.73 2.90
N LEU A 216 5.89 15.42 4.12
CA LEU A 216 5.32 14.36 4.95
C LEU A 216 3.83 14.59 5.26
N ALA A 217 3.34 15.83 5.30
CA ALA A 217 1.92 16.12 5.51
C ALA A 217 1.05 15.68 4.34
N ARG A 218 1.65 15.42 3.17
CA ARG A 218 0.98 14.91 1.97
C ARG A 218 1.26 13.42 1.73
N CYS A 219 2.19 12.83 2.48
CA CYS A 219 2.54 11.42 2.38
C CYS A 219 1.50 10.51 3.07
N SER A 220 1.59 9.23 2.74
CA SER A 220 0.86 8.13 3.38
C SER A 220 1.80 7.13 4.02
N ALA A 221 1.33 6.42 5.04
CA ALA A 221 2.06 5.32 5.66
C ALA A 221 1.12 4.18 6.04
N TYR A 222 1.60 2.94 5.88
CA TYR A 222 0.83 1.71 6.02
C TYR A 222 1.60 0.69 6.87
N SER A 223 0.97 0.17 7.92
CA SER A 223 1.55 -0.90 8.76
C SER A 223 0.47 -1.67 9.54
N ASP A 224 0.78 -2.88 9.98
CA ASP A 224 -0.05 -3.71 10.86
C ASP A 224 0.34 -3.63 12.34
N SER A 225 1.52 -3.11 12.66
CA SER A 225 2.09 -3.21 14.00
C SER A 225 2.05 -1.90 14.78
N ALA A 226 1.76 -1.99 16.08
CA ALA A 226 1.86 -0.86 16.99
C ALA A 226 3.29 -0.32 17.12
N ASN A 227 4.29 -1.13 16.80
CA ASN A 227 5.68 -0.68 16.77
C ASN A 227 5.89 0.45 15.74
N ASP A 228 5.07 0.49 14.69
CA ASP A 228 5.19 1.47 13.62
C ASP A 228 4.35 2.73 13.85
N ILE A 229 3.69 2.86 15.02
CA ILE A 229 2.97 4.09 15.40
C ILE A 229 3.85 5.33 15.19
N PRO A 230 5.14 5.39 15.61
CA PRO A 230 5.98 6.55 15.35
C PRO A 230 6.10 6.91 13.87
N MET A 231 6.17 5.92 12.96
CA MET A 231 6.24 6.14 11.51
C MET A 231 4.88 6.62 10.97
N LEU A 232 3.79 5.98 11.39
CA LEU A 232 2.43 6.35 11.00
C LEU A 232 2.09 7.78 11.44
N SER A 233 2.48 8.18 12.65
CA SER A 233 2.25 9.52 13.18
C SER A 233 3.06 10.63 12.47
N LEU A 234 4.03 10.30 11.60
CA LEU A 234 4.79 11.32 10.86
C LEU A 234 4.07 11.90 9.66
N VAL A 235 3.15 11.14 9.08
CA VAL A 235 2.55 11.46 7.78
C VAL A 235 1.17 12.06 7.94
N GLY A 236 0.70 12.78 6.92
CA GLY A 236 -0.67 13.30 6.92
C GLY A 236 -1.74 12.24 6.75
N ASN A 237 -1.42 11.10 6.11
CA ASN A 237 -2.39 10.06 5.79
C ASN A 237 -1.98 8.67 6.35
N PRO A 238 -2.03 8.46 7.68
CA PRO A 238 -1.77 7.15 8.27
C PRO A 238 -2.92 6.17 8.01
N CYS A 239 -2.56 4.92 7.69
CA CYS A 239 -3.53 3.84 7.54
C CYS A 239 -3.01 2.53 8.17
N ALA A 240 -3.76 2.01 9.13
CA ALA A 240 -3.50 0.73 9.75
C ALA A 240 -4.03 -0.42 8.88
N ILE A 241 -3.13 -1.28 8.42
CA ILE A 241 -3.44 -2.45 7.56
C ILE A 241 -3.37 -3.71 8.40
N ASN A 242 -4.40 -4.55 8.39
CA ASN A 242 -4.44 -5.80 9.16
C ASN A 242 -4.08 -5.65 10.66
N PRO A 243 -4.44 -4.54 11.35
CA PRO A 243 -3.76 -4.14 12.57
C PRO A 243 -3.79 -5.19 13.68
N ASP A 244 -2.68 -5.27 14.42
CA ASP A 244 -2.62 -5.89 15.73
C ASP A 244 -3.60 -5.21 16.71
N HIS A 245 -3.75 -5.77 17.91
CA HIS A 245 -4.68 -5.23 18.89
C HIS A 245 -4.32 -3.80 19.33
N LYS A 246 -3.04 -3.53 19.59
CA LYS A 246 -2.57 -2.24 20.10
C LYS A 246 -2.70 -1.15 19.04
N LEU A 247 -2.32 -1.43 17.79
CA LEU A 247 -2.45 -0.49 16.68
C LEU A 247 -3.92 -0.21 16.38
N ARG A 248 -4.79 -1.22 16.43
CA ARG A 248 -6.24 -1.02 16.24
C ARG A 248 -6.81 -0.05 17.28
N MET A 249 -6.47 -0.22 18.55
CA MET A 249 -6.94 0.72 19.59
C MET A 249 -6.43 2.14 19.34
N HIS A 250 -5.14 2.27 19.03
CA HIS A 250 -4.54 3.59 18.76
C HIS A 250 -5.20 4.26 17.54
N ALA A 251 -5.37 3.53 16.44
CA ALA A 251 -6.04 4.02 15.24
C ALA A 251 -7.50 4.44 15.50
N GLN A 252 -8.22 3.75 16.38
CA GLN A 252 -9.58 4.15 16.78
C GLN A 252 -9.60 5.46 17.57
N ILE A 253 -8.61 5.67 18.45
CA ILE A 253 -8.50 6.89 19.26
C ILE A 253 -8.12 8.08 18.39
N GLU A 254 -7.13 7.91 17.50
CA GLU A 254 -6.60 8.97 16.64
C GLU A 254 -7.41 9.16 15.33
N GLY A 255 -8.44 8.35 15.10
CA GLY A 255 -9.27 8.41 13.89
C GLY A 255 -8.55 7.98 12.61
N TRP A 256 -7.51 7.15 12.70
CA TRP A 256 -6.77 6.66 11.53
C TRP A 256 -7.60 5.69 10.70
N GLN A 257 -7.37 5.70 9.38
CA GLN A 257 -8.00 4.73 8.49
C GLN A 257 -7.54 3.31 8.83
N MET A 258 -8.45 2.34 8.77
CA MET A 258 -8.14 0.93 8.97
C MET A 258 -8.64 0.10 7.80
N ARG A 259 -7.83 -0.87 7.34
CA ARG A 259 -8.22 -1.87 6.33
C ARG A 259 -7.79 -3.26 6.77
N ASP A 260 -8.63 -4.26 6.54
CA ASP A 260 -8.29 -5.67 6.84
C ASP A 260 -8.42 -6.54 5.58
N PHE A 261 -7.28 -6.94 5.04
CA PHE A 261 -7.16 -7.78 3.85
C PHE A 261 -6.97 -9.26 4.18
N ARG A 262 -7.01 -9.66 5.47
CA ARG A 262 -6.98 -11.08 5.85
C ARG A 262 -8.30 -11.77 5.54
N SER A 263 -9.39 -11.01 5.48
CA SER A 263 -10.76 -11.50 5.33
C SER A 263 -11.22 -11.63 3.88
N THR A 264 -10.41 -12.21 2.99
CA THR A 264 -10.87 -12.59 1.65
C THR A 264 -11.72 -13.88 1.64
N ARG A 265 -11.90 -14.54 2.80
CA ARG A 265 -12.76 -15.74 2.95
C ARG A 265 -14.19 -15.47 3.40
N LEU A 266 -14.55 -14.27 3.87
CA LEU A 266 -15.96 -14.01 4.23
C LEU A 266 -16.86 -13.79 3.01
N ALA A 267 -16.32 -13.27 1.89
CA ALA A 267 -17.09 -13.09 0.66
C ALA A 267 -17.39 -14.42 -0.08
N LEU A 268 -16.65 -15.50 0.19
CA LEU A 268 -16.89 -16.84 -0.38
C LEU A 268 -17.69 -17.76 0.57
N LYS A 269 -18.07 -17.28 1.76
CA LYS A 269 -18.79 -18.05 2.78
C LYS A 269 -20.25 -17.60 2.97
N ILE A 270 -20.82 -16.90 2.00
CA ILE A 270 -22.26 -16.94 1.77
C ILE A 270 -22.44 -18.03 0.71
N GLY A 271 -22.68 -19.25 1.18
CA GLY A 271 -23.02 -20.38 0.32
C GLY A 271 -24.34 -20.10 -0.39
N VAL A 272 -24.27 -19.57 -1.60
CA VAL A 272 -25.35 -19.66 -2.58
C VAL A 272 -24.86 -20.64 -3.64
N PRO A 273 -25.39 -21.87 -3.70
CA PRO A 273 -25.16 -22.73 -4.84
C PRO A 273 -25.71 -22.03 -6.10
N SER A 274 -24.94 -22.07 -7.19
CA SER A 274 -25.15 -21.35 -8.45
C SER A 274 -26.41 -21.71 -9.25
N ALA A 275 -27.45 -22.25 -8.60
CA ALA A 275 -28.72 -22.64 -9.21
C ALA A 275 -29.93 -21.77 -8.78
N ALA A 276 -29.73 -20.72 -7.97
CA ALA A 276 -30.81 -19.84 -7.50
C ALA A 276 -30.63 -18.37 -7.92
N VAL A 277 -30.24 -18.13 -9.18
CA VAL A 277 -30.25 -16.77 -9.79
C VAL A 277 -31.67 -16.38 -10.28
N GLY A 278 -32.66 -17.26 -10.13
CA GLY A 278 -34.05 -16.96 -10.47
C GLY A 278 -34.84 -16.33 -9.32
N GLY A 279 -34.75 -15.01 -9.15
CA GLY A 279 -35.78 -14.22 -8.49
C GLY A 279 -35.52 -13.80 -7.03
N ALA A 280 -34.74 -12.73 -6.85
CA ALA A 280 -34.87 -11.83 -5.70
C ALA A 280 -34.16 -10.49 -5.97
N ILE A 281 -34.58 -9.79 -7.02
CA ILE A 281 -34.41 -8.33 -7.07
C ILE A 281 -35.75 -7.75 -6.63
N LEU A 282 -35.92 -7.49 -5.33
CA LEU A 282 -36.84 -6.45 -4.83
C LEU A 282 -36.74 -6.37 -3.30
N GLY A 283 -36.36 -5.20 -2.79
CA GLY A 283 -36.73 -4.79 -1.43
C GLY A 283 -35.58 -4.43 -0.50
N ALA A 284 -34.89 -3.32 -0.76
CA ALA A 284 -34.27 -2.53 0.31
C ALA A 284 -34.33 -1.04 -0.04
N LEU A 285 -35.55 -0.52 -0.24
CA LEU A 285 -35.85 0.91 -0.22
C LEU A 285 -37.19 1.13 0.47
N VAL A 286 -37.23 2.12 1.37
CA VAL A 286 -38.40 2.68 2.09
C VAL A 286 -38.86 1.81 3.28
N GLY A 287 -39.01 2.26 4.53
CA GLY A 287 -39.18 3.59 5.11
C GLY A 287 -40.41 3.57 6.04
N SER A 288 -40.23 4.08 7.26
CA SER A 288 -41.28 4.63 8.14
C SER A 288 -42.22 3.71 8.96
N LEU A 289 -42.15 3.95 10.28
CA LEU A 289 -43.19 3.93 11.31
C LEU A 289 -44.66 3.85 10.83
N VAL A 290 -45.43 2.90 11.39
CA VAL A 290 -46.87 3.08 11.67
C VAL A 290 -47.24 2.39 13.00
N THR A 291 -47.70 3.20 13.94
CA THR A 291 -48.47 2.86 15.15
C THR A 291 -49.96 2.68 14.81
N ALA A 292 -50.62 1.66 15.37
CA ALA A 292 -52.06 1.60 15.74
C ALA A 292 -52.35 0.19 16.27
N HIS A 293 -52.78 -0.06 17.52
CA HIS A 293 -54.03 0.30 18.21
C HIS A 293 -55.33 -0.18 17.52
N SER A 294 -55.87 -1.32 17.99
CA SER A 294 -57.31 -1.54 18.24
C SER A 294 -57.46 -2.82 19.09
N HIS A 295 -57.88 -2.73 20.35
CA HIS A 295 -59.25 -2.74 20.89
C HIS A 295 -59.93 -4.13 20.88
N ARG A 296 -60.19 -4.65 22.11
CA ARG A 296 -61.38 -5.41 22.60
C ARG A 296 -61.98 -6.51 21.69
N ASN A 297 -62.34 -7.72 22.13
CA ASN A 297 -63.10 -8.08 23.33
C ASN A 297 -63.40 -9.60 23.35
N ARG A 298 -63.82 -10.11 24.53
CA ARG A 298 -64.53 -11.40 24.83
C ARG A 298 -63.62 -12.64 24.91
N SER A 299 -63.64 -13.47 25.96
CA SER A 299 -64.61 -13.68 27.06
C SER A 299 -63.88 -14.24 28.28
#